data_AF-A0A9E3EJE2-F1
#
_entry.id   AF-A0A9E3EJE2-F1
#
_cell.length_a   1.000
_cell.length_b   1.000
_cell.length_c   1.000
_cell.angle_alpha   90.00
_cell.angle_beta   90.00
_cell.angle_gamma   90.00
#
_symmetry.space_group_name_H-M   'P 1'
#
loop_
_entity.id
_entity.type
_entity.pdbx_description
1 polymer ?
#
loop_
_entity_poly.entity_id
_entity_poly.type
_entity_poly.pdbx_seq_one_letter_code
_entity_poly.pdbx_strand_id
1 'polypeptide(L)'
;MSKPRPLSDRNHTFALLFVSLMCLGAGQSVMFAVLPSLVRRLGLSEFQGSLPFVVSAAIWLFTSSFWGRQSDRFGRKPIILLGLIAFGVSFALFGVFANLGTDKWLAVALAYPLMIAARSLYGIFGSGTSPAAQAYIADRTTREERTRGVATLSAAFGLGIAV
;
A
#
# COMPACT_ATOMS: atom_id res chain seq x y z
N MET A 1 -13.31 17.61 22.97
CA MET A 1 -12.24 16.80 23.60
C MET A 1 -12.72 15.36 23.71
N SER A 2 -12.20 14.43 22.88
CA SER A 2 -12.58 13.02 22.97
C SER A 2 -11.87 12.34 24.15
N LYS A 3 -12.63 11.66 25.02
CA LYS A 3 -12.08 10.87 26.14
C LYS A 3 -10.96 9.93 25.66
N PRO A 4 -9.82 9.83 26.40
CA PRO A 4 -8.79 8.84 26.10
C PRO A 4 -9.39 7.43 26.19
N ARG A 5 -9.19 6.63 25.15
CA ARG A 5 -9.67 5.24 25.09
C ARG A 5 -8.90 4.37 26.08
N PRO A 6 -9.53 3.31 26.65
CA PRO A 6 -8.86 2.39 27.56
C PRO A 6 -7.62 1.75 26.92
N LEU A 7 -6.62 1.43 27.75
CA LEU A 7 -5.30 0.95 27.30
C LEU A 7 -5.37 -0.35 26.47
N SER A 8 -6.39 -1.19 26.68
CA SER A 8 -6.65 -2.42 25.89
C SER A 8 -6.93 -2.12 24.41
N ASP A 9 -7.70 -1.07 24.12
CA ASP A 9 -8.05 -0.66 22.75
C ASP A 9 -6.82 -0.14 21.97
N ARG A 10 -5.87 0.46 22.70
CA ARG A 10 -4.62 0.97 22.12
C ARG A 10 -3.76 -0.16 21.57
N ASN A 11 -3.54 -1.20 22.37
CA ASN A 11 -2.69 -2.33 21.99
C ASN A 11 -3.29 -3.11 20.82
N HIS A 12 -4.60 -3.35 20.83
CA HIS A 12 -5.30 -4.02 19.72
C HIS A 12 -5.18 -3.21 18.43
N THR A 13 -5.32 -1.89 18.50
CA THR A 13 -5.20 -1.07 17.28
C THR A 13 -3.78 -1.04 16.74
N PHE A 14 -2.76 -1.01 17.61
CA PHE A 14 -1.37 -1.05 17.19
C PHE A 14 -1.02 -2.40 16.56
N ALA A 15 -1.51 -3.51 17.12
CA ALA A 15 -1.39 -4.83 16.52
C ALA A 15 -2.07 -4.91 15.15
N LEU A 16 -3.28 -4.35 15.00
CA LEU A 16 -3.97 -4.29 13.71
C LEU A 16 -3.18 -3.48 12.68
N LEU A 17 -2.62 -2.33 13.05
CA LEU A 17 -1.77 -1.53 12.16
C LEU A 17 -0.50 -2.29 11.77
N PHE A 18 0.13 -2.97 12.73
CA PHE A 18 1.30 -3.80 12.49
C PHE A 18 0.99 -4.88 11.46
N VAL A 19 -0.04 -5.69 11.69
CA VAL A 19 -0.45 -6.75 10.76
C VAL A 19 -0.81 -6.17 9.39
N SER A 20 -1.52 -5.03 9.35
CA SER A 20 -1.90 -4.39 8.09
C SER A 20 -0.69 -3.94 7.27
N LEU A 21 0.32 -3.33 7.91
CA LEU A 21 1.56 -2.92 7.24
C LEU A 21 2.42 -4.13 6.85
N MET A 22 2.42 -5.19 7.64
CA MET A 22 3.08 -6.45 7.30
C MET A 22 2.43 -7.09 6.08
N CYS A 23 1.10 -7.14 6.00
CA CYS A 23 0.38 -7.61 4.81
C CYS A 23 0.69 -6.75 3.57
N LEU A 24 0.83 -5.43 3.73
CA LEU A 24 1.25 -4.54 2.65
C LEU A 24 2.66 -4.89 2.14
N GLY A 25 3.61 -5.10 3.05
CA GLY A 25 4.97 -5.51 2.71
C GLY A 25 5.01 -6.86 1.99
N ALA A 26 4.30 -7.86 2.52
CA ALA A 26 4.24 -9.20 1.95
C ALA A 26 3.59 -9.19 0.55
N GLY A 27 2.51 -8.43 0.38
CA GLY A 27 1.88 -8.28 -0.94
C GLY A 27 2.83 -7.64 -1.97
N GLN A 28 3.65 -6.66 -1.57
CA GLN A 28 4.67 -6.08 -2.45
C GLN A 28 5.77 -7.10 -2.79
N SER A 29 6.26 -7.86 -1.79
CA SER A 29 7.24 -8.94 -1.99
C SER A 29 6.75 -9.96 -3.01
N VAL A 30 5.55 -10.51 -2.81
CA VAL A 30 4.91 -11.45 -3.74
C VAL A 30 4.80 -10.85 -5.13
N MET A 31 4.41 -9.57 -5.25
CA MET A 31 4.32 -8.91 -6.55
C MET A 31 5.66 -8.90 -7.30
N PHE A 32 6.74 -8.51 -6.61
CA PHE A 32 8.06 -8.46 -7.22
C PHE A 32 8.60 -9.85 -7.55
N ALA A 33 8.26 -10.87 -6.76
CA ALA A 33 8.62 -12.26 -7.04
C ALA A 33 7.94 -12.80 -8.31
N VAL A 34 6.65 -12.48 -8.52
CA VAL A 34 5.90 -12.97 -9.70
C VAL A 34 6.11 -12.13 -10.95
N LEU A 35 6.52 -10.86 -10.81
CA LEU A 35 6.61 -9.90 -11.91
C LEU A 35 7.45 -10.40 -13.10
N PRO A 36 8.68 -10.95 -12.93
CA PRO A 36 9.47 -11.43 -14.07
C PRO A 36 8.77 -12.54 -14.85
N SER A 37 8.03 -13.39 -14.16
CA SER A 37 7.26 -14.47 -14.81
C SER A 37 6.10 -13.94 -15.63
N LEU A 38 5.37 -12.94 -15.11
CA LEU A 38 4.26 -12.29 -15.81
C LEU A 38 4.74 -11.52 -17.05
N VAL A 39 5.83 -10.77 -16.92
CA VAL A 39 6.44 -10.01 -18.03
C VAL A 39 6.80 -10.94 -19.18
N ARG A 40 7.47 -12.07 -18.89
CA ARG A 40 7.81 -13.07 -19.91
C ARG A 40 6.58 -13.70 -20.56
N ARG A 41 5.56 -14.06 -19.77
CA ARG A 41 4.32 -14.68 -20.29
C ARG A 41 3.52 -13.73 -21.19
N LEU A 42 3.52 -12.43 -20.88
CA LEU A 42 2.86 -11.40 -21.66
C LEU A 42 3.67 -10.93 -22.87
N GLY A 43 4.92 -11.41 -23.04
CA GLY A 43 5.82 -10.95 -24.10
C GLY A 43 6.25 -9.49 -23.94
N LEU A 44 6.21 -8.96 -22.71
CA LEU A 44 6.59 -7.59 -22.39
C LEU A 44 8.11 -7.49 -22.17
N SER A 45 8.67 -6.30 -22.41
CA SER A 45 10.06 -6.01 -22.02
C SER A 45 10.19 -5.79 -20.50
N GLU A 46 11.38 -5.93 -19.95
CA GLU A 46 11.65 -5.65 -18.53
C GLU A 46 11.30 -4.19 -18.15
N PHE A 47 11.53 -3.26 -19.08
CA PHE A 47 11.13 -1.86 -18.92
C PHE A 47 9.60 -1.72 -18.81
N GLN A 48 8.86 -2.42 -19.67
CA GLN A 48 7.39 -2.42 -19.60
C GLN A 48 6.89 -3.05 -18.29
N GLY A 49 7.55 -4.10 -17.81
CA GLY A 49 7.23 -4.73 -16.53
C GLY A 49 7.32 -3.79 -15.32
N SER A 50 8.32 -2.89 -15.32
CA SER A 50 8.52 -1.93 -14.22
C SER A 50 7.65 -0.67 -14.33
N LEU A 51 7.16 -0.33 -15.52
CA LEU A 51 6.42 0.91 -15.77
C LEU A 51 5.18 1.11 -14.87
N PRO A 52 4.31 0.11 -14.60
CA PRO A 52 3.19 0.26 -13.67
C PRO A 52 3.62 0.72 -12.28
N PHE A 53 4.78 0.27 -11.81
CA PHE A 53 5.32 0.60 -10.49
C PHE A 53 5.92 2.00 -10.47
N VAL A 54 6.66 2.37 -11.53
CA VAL A 54 7.25 3.71 -11.67
C VAL A 54 6.16 4.78 -11.75
N VAL A 55 5.12 4.57 -12.57
CA VAL A 55 3.98 5.50 -12.68
C VAL A 55 3.26 5.61 -11.34
N SER A 56 3.00 4.48 -10.68
CA SER A 56 2.40 4.46 -9.34
C SER A 56 3.25 5.22 -8.31
N ALA A 57 4.58 5.10 -8.36
CA ALA A 57 5.49 5.78 -7.45
C ALA A 57 5.54 7.30 -7.71
N ALA A 58 5.54 7.72 -8.99
CA ALA A 58 5.47 9.13 -9.34
C ALA A 58 4.18 9.76 -8.80
N ILE A 59 3.03 9.10 -9.01
CA ILE A 59 1.74 9.56 -8.47
C ILE A 59 1.76 9.60 -6.94
N TRP A 60 2.35 8.59 -6.30
CA TRP A 60 2.51 8.54 -4.85
C TRP A 60 3.22 9.80 -4.34
N LEU A 61 4.36 10.17 -4.93
CA LEU A 61 5.14 11.32 -4.50
C LEU A 61 4.29 12.60 -4.44
N PHE A 62 3.49 12.88 -5.47
CA PHE A 62 2.63 14.07 -5.51
C PHE A 62 1.41 13.96 -4.58
N THR A 63 0.81 12.78 -4.45
CA THR A 63 -0.42 12.59 -3.68
C THR A 63 -0.19 12.40 -2.18
N SER A 64 1.02 11.97 -1.76
CA SER A 64 1.37 11.72 -0.36
C SER A 64 1.14 12.93 0.55
N SER A 65 1.57 14.12 0.09
CA SER A 65 1.42 15.38 0.82
C SER A 65 -0.05 15.80 0.94
N PHE A 66 -0.85 15.52 -0.09
CA PHE A 66 -2.28 15.80 -0.08
C PHE A 66 -2.99 14.92 0.96
N TRP A 67 -2.77 13.60 0.91
CA TRP A 67 -3.42 12.68 1.84
C TRP A 67 -2.93 12.81 3.28
N GLY A 68 -1.69 13.24 3.50
CA GLY A 68 -1.20 13.63 4.83
C GLY A 68 -2.12 14.68 5.47
N ARG A 69 -2.36 15.79 4.78
CA ARG A 69 -3.26 16.86 5.27
C ARG A 69 -4.70 16.38 5.41
N GLN A 70 -5.20 15.56 4.48
CA GLN A 70 -6.55 15.01 4.59
C GLN A 70 -6.69 14.07 5.80
N SER A 71 -5.63 13.34 6.16
CA SER A 71 -5.65 12.47 7.34
C SER A 71 -5.77 13.23 8.66
N ASP A 72 -5.25 14.46 8.71
CA ASP A 72 -5.41 15.33 9.87
C ASP A 72 -6.83 15.91 9.95
N ARG A 73 -7.47 16.19 8.80
CA ARG A 73 -8.82 16.78 8.75
C ARG A 73 -9.95 15.76 8.92
N PHE A 74 -9.90 14.65 8.19
CA PHE A 74 -10.95 13.61 8.20
C PHE A 74 -10.72 12.53 9.26
N GLY A 75 -9.57 12.57 9.93
CA GLY A 75 -9.13 11.55 10.86
C GLY A 75 -8.28 10.49 10.18
N ARG A 76 -7.37 9.92 10.98
CA ARG A 76 -6.30 9.04 10.49
C ARG A 76 -6.78 7.65 10.13
N LYS A 77 -7.76 7.11 10.88
CA LYS A 77 -8.31 5.75 10.65
C LYS A 77 -8.96 5.60 9.25
N PRO A 78 -9.86 6.50 8.79
CA PRO A 78 -10.42 6.42 7.44
C PRO A 78 -9.37 6.41 6.33
N ILE A 79 -8.32 7.24 6.42
CA ILE A 79 -7.27 7.31 5.40
C ILE A 79 -6.41 6.04 5.36
N ILE A 80 -6.09 5.47 6.53
CA ILE A 80 -5.39 4.17 6.60
C ILE A 80 -6.22 3.08 5.94
N LEU A 81 -7.52 3.00 6.25
CA LEU A 81 -8.41 2.00 5.66
C LEU A 81 -8.58 2.19 4.15
N LEU A 82 -8.70 3.43 3.68
CA LEU A 82 -8.78 3.75 2.25
C LEU A 82 -7.55 3.23 1.51
N GLY A 83 -6.36 3.45 2.05
CA GLY A 83 -5.13 2.98 1.43
C GLY A 83 -4.96 1.45 1.45
N LEU A 84 -5.40 0.78 2.52
CA LEU A 84 -5.43 -0.69 2.58
C LEU A 84 -6.41 -1.31 1.58
N ILE A 85 -7.62 -0.73 1.46
CA ILE A 85 -8.61 -1.17 0.47
C ILE A 85 -8.08 -0.91 -0.94
N ALA A 86 -7.53 0.28 -1.19
CA ALA A 86 -6.93 0.60 -2.47
C ALA A 86 -5.78 -0.35 -2.84
N PHE A 87 -4.99 -0.79 -1.86
CA PHE A 87 -3.97 -1.81 -2.08
C PHE A 87 -4.57 -3.14 -2.52
N GLY A 88 -5.53 -3.68 -1.76
CA GLY A 88 -6.17 -4.95 -2.09
C GLY A 88 -6.85 -4.92 -3.45
N VAL A 89 -7.59 -3.85 -3.75
CA VAL A 89 -8.25 -3.65 -5.05
C VAL A 89 -7.23 -3.52 -6.17
N SER A 90 -6.17 -2.73 -5.98
CA SER A 90 -5.09 -2.56 -6.97
C SER A 90 -4.40 -3.89 -7.28
N PHE A 91 -4.08 -4.67 -6.25
CA PHE A 91 -3.43 -5.97 -6.38
C PHE A 91 -4.32 -6.98 -7.10
N ALA A 92 -5.60 -7.06 -6.73
CA ALA A 92 -6.57 -7.93 -7.38
C ALA A 92 -6.78 -7.54 -8.85
N LEU A 93 -6.98 -6.25 -9.15
CA LEU A 93 -7.14 -5.77 -10.52
C LEU A 93 -5.90 -6.04 -11.37
N PHE A 94 -4.70 -5.79 -10.84
CA PHE A 94 -3.46 -6.10 -11.56
C PHE A 94 -3.35 -7.59 -11.88
N GLY A 95 -3.64 -8.46 -10.91
CA GLY A 95 -3.65 -9.92 -11.11
C GLY A 95 -4.67 -10.36 -12.15
N VAL A 96 -5.89 -9.82 -12.11
CA VAL A 96 -6.95 -10.11 -13.09
C VAL A 96 -6.52 -9.69 -14.49
N PHE A 97 -6.03 -8.46 -14.68
CA PHE A 97 -5.62 -7.99 -16.01
C PHE A 97 -4.39 -8.74 -16.54
N ALA A 98 -3.44 -9.10 -15.67
CA ALA A 98 -2.29 -9.91 -16.05
C ALA A 98 -2.71 -11.34 -16.45
N ASN A 99 -3.67 -11.94 -15.74
CA ASN A 99 -4.21 -13.26 -16.06
C ASN A 99 -4.99 -13.23 -17.39
N LEU A 100 -5.90 -12.27 -17.58
CA LEU A 100 -6.64 -12.10 -18.83
C LEU A 100 -5.74 -11.88 -20.05
N GLY A 101 -4.63 -11.15 -19.87
CA GLY A 101 -3.61 -10.97 -20.90
C GLY A 101 -2.82 -12.25 -21.18
N THR A 102 -2.53 -13.05 -20.15
CA THR A 102 -1.80 -14.33 -20.28
C THR A 102 -2.66 -15.39 -20.98
N ASP A 103 -3.94 -15.48 -20.62
CA ASP A 103 -4.88 -16.47 -21.16
C ASP A 103 -5.44 -16.06 -22.53
N LYS A 104 -4.96 -14.94 -23.10
CA LYS A 104 -5.36 -14.37 -24.41
C LYS A 104 -6.84 -13.98 -24.51
N TRP A 105 -7.55 -13.90 -23.39
CA TRP A 105 -8.91 -13.36 -23.33
C TRP A 105 -8.94 -11.85 -23.60
N LEU A 106 -7.86 -11.16 -23.25
CA LEU A 106 -7.68 -9.74 -23.48
C LEU A 106 -6.38 -9.50 -24.26
N ALA A 107 -6.43 -8.67 -25.29
CA ALA A 107 -5.23 -8.27 -26.00
C ALA A 107 -4.23 -7.62 -25.02
N VAL A 108 -2.94 -7.99 -25.10
CA VAL A 108 -1.89 -7.43 -24.24
C VAL A 108 -1.85 -5.90 -24.34
N ALA A 109 -2.12 -5.35 -25.52
CA ALA A 109 -2.23 -3.90 -25.75
C ALA A 109 -3.29 -3.21 -24.88
N LEU A 110 -4.32 -3.93 -24.43
CA LEU A 110 -5.38 -3.42 -23.54
C LEU A 110 -5.15 -3.86 -22.08
N ALA A 111 -4.67 -5.08 -21.85
CA ALA A 111 -4.33 -5.56 -20.51
C ALA A 111 -3.25 -4.69 -19.84
N TYR A 112 -2.20 -4.34 -20.59
CA TYR A 112 -1.06 -3.58 -20.09
C TYR A 112 -1.42 -2.18 -19.53
N PRO A 113 -2.14 -1.29 -20.25
CA PRO A 113 -2.55 -0.01 -19.68
C PRO A 113 -3.52 -0.16 -18.50
N LEU A 114 -4.35 -1.21 -18.47
CA LEU A 114 -5.21 -1.51 -17.33
C LEU A 114 -4.40 -1.94 -16.10
N MET A 115 -3.32 -2.69 -16.28
CA MET A 115 -2.36 -3.01 -15.20
C MET A 115 -1.70 -1.74 -14.65
N ILE A 116 -1.33 -0.79 -15.51
CA ILE A 116 -0.80 0.52 -15.09
C ILE A 116 -1.87 1.29 -14.31
N ALA A 117 -3.10 1.36 -14.82
CA ALA A 117 -4.21 2.05 -14.14
C ALA A 117 -4.51 1.43 -12.76
N ALA A 118 -4.52 0.09 -12.67
CA ALA A 118 -4.69 -0.64 -11.42
C ALA A 118 -3.60 -0.25 -10.41
N ARG A 119 -2.33 -0.16 -10.83
CA ARG A 119 -1.24 0.24 -9.92
C ARG A 119 -1.31 1.71 -9.54
N SER A 120 -1.64 2.59 -10.50
CA SER A 120 -1.86 4.01 -10.26
C SER A 120 -2.94 4.27 -9.23
N LEU A 121 -4.00 3.47 -9.18
CA LEU A 121 -5.03 3.53 -8.11
C LEU A 121 -4.40 3.45 -6.71
N TYR A 122 -3.50 2.49 -6.50
CA TYR A 122 -2.77 2.39 -5.23
C TYR A 122 -1.80 3.55 -5.03
N GLY A 123 -1.14 4.03 -6.08
CA GLY A 123 -0.32 5.25 -6.02
C GLY A 123 -1.11 6.47 -5.51
N ILE A 124 -2.36 6.63 -5.96
CA ILE A 124 -3.23 7.74 -5.56
C ILE A 124 -3.68 7.57 -4.12
N PHE A 125 -4.33 6.45 -3.78
CA PHE A 125 -5.06 6.30 -2.51
C PHE A 125 -4.20 5.67 -1.40
N GLY A 126 -3.25 4.82 -1.78
CA GLY A 126 -2.34 4.14 -0.85
C GLY A 126 -1.31 5.06 -0.22
N SER A 127 -0.99 6.18 -0.86
CA SER A 127 0.06 7.12 -0.42
C SER A 127 -0.23 7.78 0.94
N GLY A 128 -1.50 7.83 1.35
CA GLY A 128 -1.92 8.34 2.66
C GLY A 128 -1.69 7.37 3.83
N THR A 129 -1.50 6.07 3.57
CA THR A 129 -1.46 5.04 4.62
C THR A 129 -0.28 5.24 5.59
N SER A 130 0.92 5.41 5.04
CA SER A 130 2.15 5.56 5.82
C SER A 130 2.15 6.82 6.70
N PRO A 131 1.93 8.04 6.16
CA PRO A 131 1.90 9.24 7.00
C PRO A 131 0.75 9.19 8.02
N ALA A 132 -0.44 8.73 7.64
CA ALA A 132 -1.56 8.63 8.58
C ALA A 132 -1.28 7.63 9.72
N ALA A 133 -0.64 6.49 9.44
CA ALA A 133 -0.28 5.48 10.44
C ALA A 133 0.82 5.96 11.39
N GLN A 134 1.88 6.58 10.87
CA GLN A 134 2.95 7.15 11.68
C GLN A 134 2.42 8.23 12.61
N ALA A 135 1.58 9.11 12.07
CA ALA A 135 0.97 10.17 12.84
C ALA A 135 0.01 9.56 13.89
N TYR A 136 -0.80 8.56 13.52
CA TYR A 136 -1.72 7.89 14.46
C TYR A 136 -1.00 7.33 15.69
N ILE A 137 0.17 6.73 15.51
CA ILE A 137 1.02 6.31 16.63
C ILE A 137 1.53 7.51 17.41
N ALA A 138 2.07 8.52 16.73
CA ALA A 138 2.64 9.70 17.37
C ALA A 138 1.67 10.46 18.28
N ASP A 139 0.36 10.45 17.98
CA ASP A 139 -0.70 11.03 18.82
C ASP A 139 -1.02 10.21 20.08
N ARG A 140 -0.63 8.93 20.10
CA ARG A 140 -1.02 7.95 21.14
C ARG A 140 0.12 7.40 21.98
N THR A 141 1.33 7.85 21.68
CA THR A 141 2.58 7.50 22.39
C THR A 141 3.18 8.74 23.02
N THR A 142 3.85 8.60 24.17
CA THR A 142 4.66 9.69 24.74
C THR A 142 5.88 9.98 23.88
N ARG A 143 6.64 11.03 24.21
CA ARG A 143 7.85 11.40 23.46
C ARG A 143 8.90 10.29 23.50
N GLU A 144 9.00 9.57 24.62
CA GLU A 144 9.91 8.45 24.81
C GLU A 144 9.46 7.20 24.03
N GLU A 145 8.15 6.94 23.97
CA GLU A 145 7.59 5.76 23.29
C GLU A 145 7.43 5.95 21.77
N ARG A 146 7.36 7.20 21.29
CA ARG A 146 7.06 7.52 19.88
C ARG A 146 8.05 6.91 18.90
N THR A 147 9.35 7.03 19.19
CA THR A 147 10.40 6.47 18.32
C THR A 147 10.24 4.97 18.19
N ARG A 148 9.98 4.27 19.31
CA ARG A 148 9.73 2.82 19.33
C ARG A 148 8.46 2.44 18.56
N GLY A 149 7.39 3.22 18.72
CA GLY A 149 6.14 3.01 17.99
C GLY A 149 6.29 3.13 16.48
N VAL A 150 6.94 4.21 16.00
CA VAL A 150 7.20 4.41 14.57
C VAL A 150 8.15 3.35 14.03
N ALA A 151 9.20 2.99 14.78
CA ALA A 151 10.11 1.91 14.41
C ALA A 151 9.38 0.56 14.26
N THR A 152 8.40 0.29 15.12
CA THR A 152 7.59 -0.94 15.06
C THR A 152 6.73 -1.01 13.80
N LEU A 153 6.18 0.12 13.31
CA LEU A 153 5.48 0.17 12.03
C LEU A 153 6.42 -0.10 10.84
N SER A 154 7.59 0.52 10.84
CA SER A 154 8.59 0.30 9.79
C SER A 154 9.09 -1.15 9.79
N ALA A 155 9.30 -1.73 10.98
CA ALA A 155 9.66 -3.13 11.14
C ALA A 155 8.56 -4.07 10.61
N ALA A 156 7.28 -3.74 10.83
CA ALA A 156 6.15 -4.52 10.32
C ALA A 156 6.19 -4.62 8.78
N PHE A 157 6.34 -3.47 8.11
CA PHE A 157 6.43 -3.42 6.65
C PHE A 157 7.67 -4.15 6.13
N GLY A 158 8.82 -3.96 6.78
CA GLY A 158 10.07 -4.64 6.43
C GLY A 158 10.01 -6.16 6.60
N LEU A 159 9.39 -6.64 7.70
CA LEU A 159 9.13 -8.06 7.91
C LEU A 159 8.21 -8.62 6.83
N GLY A 160 7.18 -7.86 6.43
CA GLY A 160 6.33 -8.24 5.32
C GLY A 160 7.13 -8.42 4.03
N ILE A 161 8.03 -7.50 3.69
CA ILE A 161 8.88 -7.61 2.50
C ILE A 161 9.81 -8.82 2.54
N ALA A 162 10.25 -9.24 3.73
CA ALA A 162 11.22 -10.33 3.89
C ALA A 162 10.61 -11.74 3.77
N VAL A 163 9.28 -11.86 3.84
CA VAL A 163 8.53 -13.12 3.67
C VAL A 163 8.10 -13.27 2.20
#